data_AF-A0A420B7U9-F1
#
_entry.id   AF-A0A420B7U9-F1
#
_cell.length_a   1.000
_cell.length_b   1.000
_cell.length_c   1.000
_cell.angle_alpha   90.00
_cell.angle_beta   90.00
_cell.angle_gamma   90.00
#
_symmetry.space_group_name_H-M   'P 1'
#
loop_
_entity.id
_entity.type
_entity.pdbx_description
1 polymer ?
#
loop_
_entity_poly.entity_id
_entity_poly.type
_entity_poly.pdbx_seq_one_letter_code
_entity_poly.pdbx_strand_id
1 'polypeptide(L)'
;MRREQIEQWIAEGYNVLEHKKPKVVKGDLWEYLNNHDGHGTDVYALSELAKCADHELHQIELRKYAQEYGQLGEKQFLRNEAIRLKSFDKYEAFLRLFYPNSVEKEVEEAKFLAERVRKVNKEEMEQWVTANHINVLLSDLNCLDEDAIMTGMVIPSEEVVSYTDGGLQDTMDCHLTPMEFFSHADAALYWIDPKVKA
;
A
#
# COMPACT_ATOMS: atom_id res chain seq x y z
N MET A 1 -4.77 -6.08 1.88
CA MET A 1 -4.96 -7.47 1.41
C MET A 1 -6.42 -7.85 1.54
N ARG A 2 -7.04 -8.28 0.44
CA ARG A 2 -8.44 -8.72 0.43
C ARG A 2 -8.55 -10.24 0.43
N ARG A 3 -9.59 -10.78 1.09
CA ARG A 3 -9.85 -12.24 1.12
C ARG A 3 -10.01 -12.81 -0.28
N GLU A 4 -10.73 -12.14 -1.16
CA GLU A 4 -10.94 -12.56 -2.55
C GLU A 4 -9.60 -12.80 -3.29
N GLN A 5 -8.62 -11.93 -3.08
CA GLN A 5 -7.28 -12.06 -3.67
C GLN A 5 -6.52 -13.27 -3.10
N ILE A 6 -6.63 -13.50 -1.78
CA ILE A 6 -6.01 -14.66 -1.11
C ILE A 6 -6.62 -15.96 -1.64
N GLU A 7 -7.94 -16.01 -1.77
CA GLU A 7 -8.67 -17.17 -2.30
C GLU A 7 -8.31 -17.45 -3.77
N GLN A 8 -8.17 -16.39 -4.58
CA GLN A 8 -7.71 -16.51 -5.97
C GLN A 8 -6.30 -17.10 -6.03
N TRP A 9 -5.34 -16.59 -5.25
CA TRP A 9 -3.98 -17.13 -5.23
C TRP A 9 -3.95 -18.61 -4.80
N ILE A 10 -4.77 -19.00 -3.83
CA ILE A 10 -4.91 -20.42 -3.45
C ILE A 10 -5.44 -21.26 -4.61
N ALA A 11 -6.46 -20.77 -5.32
CA ALA A 11 -7.03 -21.45 -6.48
C ALA A 11 -6.03 -21.60 -7.65
N GLU A 12 -5.13 -20.63 -7.82
CA GLU A 12 -4.03 -20.66 -8.79
C GLU A 12 -2.86 -21.56 -8.36
N GLY A 13 -2.89 -22.11 -7.14
CA GLY A 13 -1.94 -23.09 -6.63
C GLY A 13 -0.80 -22.51 -5.78
N TYR A 14 -0.85 -21.22 -5.44
CA TYR A 14 0.07 -20.61 -4.50
C TYR A 14 -0.23 -21.04 -3.07
N ASN A 15 0.80 -21.14 -2.21
CA ASN A 15 0.65 -21.60 -0.83
C ASN A 15 1.32 -20.70 0.22
N VAL A 16 2.24 -19.83 -0.19
CA VAL A 16 2.90 -18.83 0.67
C VAL A 16 2.70 -17.45 0.08
N LEU A 17 2.48 -16.46 0.94
CA LEU A 17 2.62 -15.05 0.62
C LEU A 17 3.91 -14.55 1.25
N GLU A 18 4.90 -14.21 0.44
CA GLU A 18 6.20 -13.72 0.89
C GLU A 18 6.41 -12.32 0.33
N HIS A 19 6.52 -11.31 1.19
CA HIS A 19 6.67 -9.90 0.81
C HIS A 19 5.61 -9.46 -0.21
N LYS A 20 4.34 -9.80 0.07
CA LYS A 20 3.16 -9.53 -0.79
C LYS A 20 3.20 -10.22 -2.16
N LYS A 21 4.17 -11.09 -2.43
CA LYS A 21 4.23 -11.88 -3.67
C LYS A 21 3.78 -13.31 -3.38
N PRO A 22 2.75 -13.80 -4.08
CA PRO A 22 2.31 -15.18 -3.93
C PRO A 22 3.39 -16.11 -4.49
N LYS A 23 3.73 -17.17 -3.75
CA LYS A 23 4.80 -18.12 -4.07
C LYS A 23 4.34 -19.55 -3.83
N VAL A 24 4.83 -20.44 -4.69
CA VAL A 24 4.69 -21.89 -4.51
C VAL A 24 5.94 -22.42 -3.84
N VAL A 25 5.83 -22.80 -2.58
CA VAL A 25 6.87 -23.51 -1.84
C VAL A 25 6.62 -25.01 -1.96
N LYS A 26 7.64 -25.75 -2.41
CA LYS A 26 7.61 -27.21 -2.48
C LYS A 26 8.24 -27.80 -1.22
N GLY A 27 7.62 -28.82 -0.64
CA GLY A 27 8.11 -29.48 0.59
C GLY A 27 7.22 -29.14 1.80
N ASP A 28 7.80 -29.22 3.00
CA ASP A 28 7.09 -28.86 4.24
C ASP A 28 6.96 -27.34 4.37
N LEU A 29 5.72 -26.87 4.27
CA LEU A 29 5.38 -25.45 4.39
C LEU A 29 5.77 -24.89 5.76
N TRP A 30 5.61 -25.67 6.83
CA TRP A 30 5.90 -25.21 8.19
C TRP A 30 7.39 -25.11 8.43
N GLU A 31 8.19 -26.02 7.87
CA GLU A 31 9.65 -25.89 7.89
C GLU A 31 10.09 -24.62 7.14
N TYR A 32 9.50 -24.33 5.98
CA TYR A 32 9.77 -23.09 5.25
C TYR A 32 9.43 -21.87 6.11
N LEU A 33 8.23 -21.81 6.67
CA LEU A 33 7.78 -20.69 7.49
C LEU A 33 8.68 -20.52 8.71
N ASN A 34 8.98 -21.58 9.47
CA ASN A 34 9.85 -21.51 10.65
C ASN A 34 11.27 -21.02 10.33
N ASN A 35 11.80 -21.37 9.15
CA ASN A 35 13.10 -20.86 8.68
C ASN A 35 13.06 -19.38 8.28
N HIS A 36 11.87 -18.83 8.06
CA HIS A 36 11.65 -17.42 7.73
C HIS A 36 11.01 -16.64 8.89
N ASP A 37 10.49 -17.27 9.94
CA ASP A 37 9.81 -16.66 11.12
C ASP A 37 10.77 -15.92 12.08
N GLY A 38 11.99 -15.66 11.62
CA GLY A 38 13.00 -14.88 12.35
C GLY A 38 12.89 -13.40 12.00
N HIS A 39 12.28 -12.63 12.89
CA HIS A 39 12.30 -11.15 12.93
C HIS A 39 11.48 -10.43 11.85
N GLY A 40 10.17 -10.29 12.05
CA GLY A 40 9.37 -9.28 11.34
C GLY A 40 9.25 -9.49 9.83
N THR A 41 9.36 -10.75 9.39
CA THR A 41 9.27 -11.14 8.00
C THR A 41 7.81 -11.24 7.57
N ASP A 42 7.44 -10.47 6.53
CA ASP A 42 6.14 -10.49 5.84
C ASP A 42 5.92 -11.83 5.09
N VAL A 43 5.97 -12.96 5.80
CA VAL A 43 5.82 -14.31 5.22
C VAL A 43 4.68 -15.05 5.91
N TYR A 44 3.67 -15.42 5.14
CA TYR A 44 2.44 -16.02 5.65
C TYR A 44 2.04 -17.25 4.84
N ALA A 45 1.46 -18.26 5.51
CA ALA A 45 0.71 -19.29 4.82
C ALA A 45 -0.60 -18.71 4.28
N LEU A 46 -0.85 -18.84 2.97
CA LEU A 46 -2.11 -18.36 2.37
C LEU A 46 -3.34 -19.04 2.99
N SER A 47 -3.22 -20.32 3.37
CA SER A 47 -4.28 -21.08 4.04
C SER A 47 -4.66 -20.54 5.42
N GLU A 48 -3.71 -19.93 6.14
CA GLU A 48 -3.99 -19.31 7.44
C GLU A 48 -4.60 -17.92 7.25
N LEU A 49 -4.09 -17.14 6.30
CA LEU A 49 -4.68 -15.85 5.94
C LEU A 49 -6.14 -15.99 5.47
N ALA A 50 -6.46 -17.05 4.71
CA ALA A 50 -7.83 -17.30 4.25
C ALA A 50 -8.83 -17.55 5.39
N LYS A 51 -8.37 -18.01 6.56
CA LYS A 51 -9.21 -18.24 7.75
C LYS A 51 -9.46 -16.98 8.56
N CYS A 52 -8.60 -15.96 8.41
CA CYS A 52 -8.73 -14.70 9.13
C CYS A 52 -9.97 -13.94 8.69
N ALA A 53 -10.64 -13.31 9.65
CA ALA A 53 -11.69 -12.33 9.36
C ALA A 53 -11.10 -11.08 8.69
N ASP A 54 -11.90 -10.31 7.94
CA ASP A 54 -11.37 -9.15 7.17
C ASP A 54 -10.74 -8.10 8.09
N HIS A 55 -11.31 -7.92 9.28
CA HIS A 55 -10.75 -7.02 10.29
C HIS A 55 -9.39 -7.50 10.85
N GLU A 56 -9.14 -8.81 10.89
CA GLU A 56 -7.86 -9.38 11.31
C GLU A 56 -6.80 -9.20 10.23
N LEU A 57 -7.15 -9.44 8.96
CA LEU A 57 -6.29 -9.14 7.81
C LEU A 57 -5.88 -7.66 7.80
N HIS A 58 -6.84 -6.77 8.08
CA HIS A 58 -6.59 -5.35 8.18
C HIS A 58 -5.67 -4.99 9.37
N GLN A 59 -5.84 -5.64 10.53
CA GLN A 59 -4.94 -5.47 11.68
C GLN A 59 -3.52 -5.96 11.41
N ILE A 60 -3.34 -7.02 10.62
CA ILE A 60 -2.02 -7.50 10.22
C ILE A 60 -1.30 -6.42 9.40
N GLU A 61 -1.99 -5.79 8.45
CA GLU A 61 -1.40 -4.71 7.65
C GLU A 61 -1.07 -3.48 8.49
N LEU A 62 -1.97 -3.05 9.37
CA LEU A 62 -1.69 -1.94 10.29
C LEU A 62 -0.45 -2.24 11.17
N ARG A 63 -0.35 -3.46 11.70
CA ARG A 63 0.79 -3.86 12.56
C ARG A 63 2.12 -3.81 11.83
N LYS A 64 2.16 -4.13 10.53
CA LYS A 64 3.38 -4.00 9.72
C LYS A 64 3.88 -2.56 9.76
N TYR A 65 3.04 -1.60 9.40
CA TYR A 65 3.39 -0.18 9.40
C TYR A 65 3.75 0.34 10.81
N ALA A 66 3.04 -0.13 11.84
CA ALA A 66 3.33 0.20 13.23
C ALA A 66 4.71 -0.34 13.69
N GLN A 67 5.07 -1.56 13.29
CA GLN A 67 6.34 -2.17 13.67
C GLN A 67 7.53 -1.49 13.00
N GLU A 68 7.38 -1.09 11.74
CA GLU A 68 8.46 -0.52 10.95
C GLU A 68 8.65 0.99 11.20
N TYR A 69 7.54 1.74 11.30
CA TYR A 69 7.55 3.21 11.38
C TYR A 69 6.90 3.77 12.66
N GLY A 70 6.48 2.92 13.58
CA GLY A 70 5.82 3.35 14.82
C GLY A 70 4.52 4.12 14.55
N GLN A 71 4.30 5.17 15.32
CA GLN A 71 3.13 6.04 15.21
C GLN A 71 3.00 6.72 13.85
N LEU A 72 4.11 6.92 13.12
CA LEU A 72 4.06 7.51 11.78
C LEU A 72 3.40 6.58 10.77
N GLY A 73 3.76 5.29 10.80
CA GLY A 73 3.16 4.27 9.93
C GLY A 73 1.69 4.06 10.24
N GLU A 74 1.33 3.96 11.52
CA GLU A 74 -0.08 3.89 11.94
C GLU A 74 -0.88 5.11 11.48
N LYS A 75 -0.31 6.32 11.62
CA LYS A 75 -0.93 7.56 11.16
C LYS A 75 -1.23 7.50 9.67
N GLN A 76 -0.25 7.16 8.85
CA GLN A 76 -0.40 7.13 7.40
C GLN A 76 -1.42 6.07 6.94
N PHE A 77 -1.37 4.88 7.54
CA PHE A 77 -2.31 3.81 7.26
C PHE A 77 -3.76 4.20 7.60
N LEU A 78 -3.99 4.75 8.80
CA LEU A 78 -5.31 5.20 9.24
C LEU A 78 -5.82 6.40 8.44
N ARG A 79 -4.92 7.29 8.02
CA ARG A 79 -5.26 8.41 7.12
C ARG A 79 -5.82 7.88 5.80
N ASN A 80 -5.16 6.90 5.19
CA ASN A 80 -5.59 6.31 3.93
C ASN A 80 -6.89 5.50 4.06
N GLU A 81 -7.08 4.77 5.16
CA GLU A 81 -8.36 4.14 5.50
C GLU A 81 -9.48 5.20 5.55
N ALA A 82 -9.25 6.30 6.29
CA ALA A 82 -10.24 7.37 6.44
C ALA A 82 -10.60 8.04 5.12
N ILE A 83 -9.61 8.28 4.25
CA ILE A 83 -9.82 8.87 2.92
C ILE A 83 -10.67 7.96 2.04
N ARG A 84 -10.31 6.67 1.93
CA ARG A 84 -10.99 5.71 1.07
C ARG A 84 -12.43 5.43 1.51
N LEU A 85 -12.64 5.34 2.82
CA LEU A 85 -13.95 5.04 3.42
C LEU A 85 -14.78 6.30 3.69
N LYS A 86 -14.21 7.50 3.51
CA LYS A 86 -14.79 8.79 3.91
C LYS A 86 -15.28 8.80 5.36
N SER A 87 -14.55 8.11 6.24
CA SER A 87 -14.88 7.92 7.65
C SER A 87 -13.69 8.28 8.53
N PHE A 88 -13.78 9.42 9.22
CA PHE A 88 -12.61 10.06 9.86
C PHE A 88 -12.50 9.83 11.36
N ASP A 89 -13.52 9.27 12.01
CA ASP A 89 -13.59 9.17 13.48
C ASP A 89 -12.40 8.40 14.08
N LYS A 90 -12.00 7.29 13.45
CA LYS A 90 -10.84 6.49 13.89
C LYS A 90 -9.53 7.28 13.76
N TYR A 91 -9.33 7.91 12.60
CA TYR A 91 -8.13 8.70 12.33
C TYR A 91 -8.04 9.90 13.28
N GLU A 92 -9.15 10.60 13.49
CA GLU A 92 -9.22 11.73 14.43
C GLU A 92 -8.95 11.28 15.88
N ALA A 93 -9.52 10.16 16.32
CA ALA A 93 -9.25 9.61 17.66
C ALA A 93 -7.77 9.28 17.85
N PHE A 94 -7.13 8.67 16.85
CA PHE A 94 -5.70 8.41 16.85
C PHE A 94 -4.88 9.71 16.93
N LEU A 95 -5.20 10.71 16.11
CA LEU A 95 -4.51 12.01 16.11
C LEU A 95 -4.65 12.72 17.47
N ARG A 96 -5.82 12.65 18.12
CA ARG A 96 -6.01 13.26 19.45
C ARG A 96 -5.10 12.66 20.53
N LEU A 97 -4.74 11.38 20.39
CA LEU A 97 -3.85 10.68 21.33
C LEU A 97 -2.38 10.98 21.08
N PHE A 98 -1.95 11.01 19.81
CA PHE A 98 -0.53 11.03 19.45
C PHE A 98 -0.05 12.31 18.76
N TYR A 99 -0.95 13.07 18.13
CA TYR A 99 -0.68 14.30 17.38
C TYR A 99 -1.68 15.44 17.72
N PRO A 100 -1.92 15.76 19.01
CA PRO A 100 -3.03 16.62 19.43
C PRO A 100 -2.97 18.05 18.87
N ASN A 101 -1.78 18.53 18.53
CA ASN A 101 -1.57 19.90 18.04
C ASN A 101 -1.90 20.08 16.56
N SER A 102 -2.12 19.00 15.80
CA SER A 102 -2.36 19.05 14.35
C SER A 102 -3.68 18.40 13.93
N VAL A 103 -4.54 17.99 14.87
CA VAL A 103 -5.78 17.23 14.60
C VAL A 103 -6.65 17.91 13.55
N GLU A 104 -7.00 19.19 13.76
CA GLU A 104 -7.89 19.92 12.86
C GLU A 104 -7.33 19.99 11.43
N LYS A 105 -6.06 20.42 11.32
CA LYS A 105 -5.36 20.52 10.03
C LYS A 105 -5.31 19.17 9.30
N GLU A 106 -4.88 18.12 9.99
CA GLU A 106 -4.71 16.78 9.40
C GLU A 106 -6.04 16.18 8.94
N VAL A 107 -7.11 16.34 9.72
CA VAL A 107 -8.44 15.87 9.37
C VAL A 107 -9.02 16.68 8.20
N GLU A 108 -8.83 18.00 8.18
CA GLU A 108 -9.24 18.85 7.07
C GLU A 108 -8.51 18.49 5.77
N GLU A 109 -7.20 18.32 5.81
CA GLU A 109 -6.39 17.88 4.66
C GLU A 109 -6.80 16.50 4.16
N ALA A 110 -7.07 15.54 5.06
CA ALA A 110 -7.56 14.22 4.71
C ALA A 110 -8.96 14.28 4.07
N LYS A 111 -9.88 15.09 4.61
CA LYS A 111 -11.21 15.31 4.03
C LYS A 111 -11.12 15.92 2.63
N PHE A 112 -10.28 16.94 2.47
CA PHE A 112 -10.06 17.57 1.16
C PHE A 112 -9.51 16.56 0.14
N LEU A 113 -8.57 15.71 0.54
CA LEU A 113 -8.03 14.66 -0.31
C LEU A 113 -9.10 13.61 -0.65
N ALA A 114 -9.95 13.23 0.30
CA ALA A 114 -11.05 12.27 0.10
C ALA A 114 -12.11 12.71 -0.91
N GLU A 115 -12.26 14.01 -1.13
CA GLU A 115 -13.18 14.53 -2.16
C GLU A 115 -12.63 14.41 -3.58
N ARG A 116 -11.30 14.25 -3.75
CA ARG A 116 -10.68 14.17 -5.08
C ARG A 116 -10.10 12.81 -5.42
N VAL A 117 -9.71 12.01 -4.43
CA VAL A 117 -9.14 10.68 -4.66
C VAL A 117 -10.14 9.81 -5.41
N ARG A 118 -9.65 9.11 -6.43
CA ARG A 118 -10.47 8.25 -7.29
C ARG A 118 -9.95 6.84 -7.24
N LYS A 119 -10.88 5.89 -7.25
CA LYS A 119 -10.58 4.48 -7.51
C LYS A 119 -10.64 4.25 -9.01
N VAL A 120 -9.57 3.69 -9.57
CA VAL A 120 -9.42 3.46 -11.00
C VAL A 120 -8.93 2.04 -11.26
N ASN A 121 -9.21 1.49 -12.43
CA ASN A 121 -8.61 0.23 -12.87
C ASN A 121 -7.21 0.46 -13.48
N LYS A 122 -6.53 -0.62 -13.86
CA LYS A 122 -5.18 -0.56 -14.45
C LYS A 122 -5.12 0.29 -15.73
N GLU A 123 -6.08 0.11 -16.63
CA GLU A 123 -6.13 0.84 -17.90
C GLU A 123 -6.33 2.35 -17.67
N GLU A 124 -7.24 2.73 -16.77
CA GLU A 124 -7.48 4.12 -16.39
C GLU A 124 -6.24 4.75 -15.72
N MET A 125 -5.51 3.99 -14.91
CA MET A 125 -4.26 4.45 -14.28
C MET A 125 -3.16 4.67 -15.33
N GLU A 126 -2.98 3.74 -16.28
CA GLU A 126 -2.02 3.86 -17.39
C GLU A 126 -2.37 5.06 -18.29
N GLN A 127 -3.65 5.27 -18.57
CA GLN A 127 -4.13 6.45 -19.30
C GLN A 127 -3.85 7.75 -18.55
N TRP A 128 -4.08 7.79 -17.23
CA TRP A 128 -3.78 8.95 -16.40
C TRP A 128 -2.28 9.28 -16.39
N VAL A 129 -1.40 8.27 -16.26
CA VAL A 129 0.05 8.42 -16.35
C VAL A 129 0.46 9.01 -17.70
N THR A 130 -0.04 8.42 -18.78
CA THR A 130 0.35 8.80 -20.14
C THR A 130 -0.15 10.21 -20.50
N ALA A 131 -1.41 10.52 -20.18
CA ALA A 131 -2.03 11.80 -20.52
C ALA A 131 -1.41 12.99 -19.78
N ASN A 132 -0.80 12.75 -18.62
CA ASN A 132 -0.17 13.79 -17.80
C ASN A 132 1.36 13.79 -17.87
N HIS A 133 1.96 12.94 -18.71
CA HIS A 133 3.41 12.79 -18.81
C HIS A 133 4.11 12.49 -17.48
N ILE A 134 3.43 11.77 -16.59
CA ILE A 134 3.96 11.40 -15.27
C ILE A 134 5.18 10.49 -15.49
N ASN A 135 6.33 10.89 -14.94
CA ASN A 135 7.56 10.11 -15.00
C ASN A 135 8.02 9.59 -13.63
N VAL A 136 7.37 10.03 -12.54
CA VAL A 136 7.50 9.48 -11.19
C VAL A 136 6.13 9.29 -10.55
N LEU A 137 5.89 8.10 -10.02
CA LEU A 137 4.76 7.76 -9.17
C LEU A 137 5.19 7.77 -7.71
N LEU A 138 4.44 8.49 -6.88
CA LEU A 138 4.63 8.55 -5.44
C LEU A 138 3.52 7.71 -4.78
N SER A 139 3.89 6.77 -3.94
CA SER A 139 2.97 5.97 -3.13
C SER A 139 3.17 6.35 -1.67
N ASP A 140 2.10 6.68 -0.97
CA ASP A 140 2.18 7.08 0.44
C ASP A 140 2.27 5.90 1.42
N LEU A 141 1.94 4.69 0.97
CA LEU A 141 2.20 3.41 1.62
C LEU A 141 3.12 2.58 0.70
N ASN A 142 3.38 1.31 1.05
CA ASN A 142 4.08 0.42 0.13
C ASN A 142 3.34 0.39 -1.21
N CYS A 143 4.07 0.56 -2.31
CA CYS A 143 3.48 0.71 -3.63
C CYS A 143 2.68 -0.51 -4.14
N LEU A 144 2.86 -1.69 -3.54
CA LEU A 144 2.12 -2.89 -3.90
C LEU A 144 0.87 -3.10 -3.02
N ASP A 145 0.65 -2.26 -2.01
CA ASP A 145 -0.53 -2.34 -1.17
C ASP A 145 -1.72 -1.65 -1.86
N GLU A 146 -2.85 -2.36 -1.97
CA GLU A 146 -4.10 -1.86 -2.58
C GLU A 146 -4.72 -0.65 -1.82
N ASP A 147 -4.21 -0.38 -0.63
CA ASP A 147 -4.63 0.68 0.27
C ASP A 147 -3.79 1.96 0.10
N ALA A 148 -2.73 1.91 -0.71
CA ALA A 148 -1.91 3.04 -1.06
C ALA A 148 -2.66 4.02 -1.98
N ILE A 149 -2.37 5.31 -1.81
CA ILE A 149 -2.87 6.37 -2.68
C ILE A 149 -1.71 6.88 -3.52
N MET A 150 -1.82 6.67 -4.83
CA MET A 150 -0.80 7.05 -5.80
C MET A 150 -0.95 8.52 -6.19
N THR A 151 0.17 9.26 -6.25
CA THR A 151 0.25 10.62 -6.78
C THR A 151 1.25 10.68 -7.91
N GLY A 152 0.93 11.41 -8.98
CA GLY A 152 1.82 11.58 -10.12
C GLY A 152 2.73 12.79 -9.97
N MET A 153 3.96 12.69 -10.45
CA MET A 153 4.91 13.79 -10.52
C MET A 153 5.62 13.82 -11.88
N VAL A 154 5.97 15.03 -12.33
CA VAL A 154 6.75 15.28 -13.54
C VAL A 154 8.00 16.05 -13.16
N ILE A 155 9.18 15.41 -13.25
CA ILE A 155 10.48 16.02 -12.95
C ILE A 155 11.43 15.95 -14.15
N PRO A 156 12.55 16.70 -14.17
CA PRO A 156 13.56 16.58 -15.22
C PRO A 156 14.10 15.14 -15.33
N SER A 157 14.29 14.66 -16.56
CA SER A 157 14.67 13.26 -16.85
C SER A 157 15.98 12.84 -16.17
N GLU A 158 16.92 13.77 -16.01
CA GLU A 158 18.20 13.59 -15.32
C GLU A 158 18.05 13.33 -13.81
N GLU A 159 16.94 13.75 -13.20
CA GLU A 159 16.66 13.57 -11.77
C GLU A 159 15.86 12.30 -11.48
N VAL A 160 15.15 11.75 -12.46
CA VAL A 160 14.25 10.58 -12.30
C VAL A 160 14.94 9.43 -11.60
N VAL A 161 16.13 9.04 -12.05
CA VAL A 161 16.85 7.90 -11.45
C VAL A 161 17.15 8.14 -9.98
N SER A 162 17.61 9.34 -9.61
CA SER A 162 17.89 9.67 -8.21
C SER A 162 16.64 9.75 -7.35
N TYR A 163 15.50 10.10 -7.94
CA TYR A 163 14.24 10.23 -7.24
C TYR A 163 13.56 8.88 -6.99
N THR A 164 13.83 7.88 -7.83
CA THR A 164 13.16 6.57 -7.79
C THR A 164 14.07 5.43 -7.33
N ASP A 165 15.32 5.73 -6.95
CA ASP A 165 16.26 4.71 -6.51
C ASP A 165 15.78 4.04 -5.22
N GLY A 166 15.66 2.70 -5.23
CA GLY A 166 15.20 1.93 -4.07
C GLY A 166 13.68 1.94 -3.80
N GLY A 167 12.88 2.62 -4.63
CA GLY A 167 11.47 2.86 -4.32
C GLY A 167 10.60 1.59 -4.23
N LEU A 168 10.98 0.51 -4.90
CA LEU A 168 10.25 -0.78 -4.82
C LEU A 168 10.51 -1.50 -3.49
N GLN A 169 11.65 -1.24 -2.85
CA GLN A 169 12.05 -1.82 -1.58
C GLN A 169 11.48 -1.03 -0.40
N ASP A 170 11.11 0.22 -0.61
CA ASP A 170 10.49 1.05 0.41
C ASP A 170 9.10 0.52 0.81
N THR A 171 8.81 0.61 2.10
CA THR A 171 7.55 0.14 2.69
C THR A 171 6.58 1.28 2.96
N MET A 172 7.00 2.55 2.83
CA MET A 172 6.17 3.76 2.89
C MET A 172 6.86 4.88 2.11
N ASP A 173 6.11 5.87 1.62
CA ASP A 173 6.63 7.00 0.84
C ASP A 173 7.50 6.57 -0.37
N CYS A 174 7.05 5.55 -1.09
CA CYS A 174 7.78 4.96 -2.22
C CYS A 174 7.76 5.88 -3.44
N HIS A 175 8.89 6.01 -4.12
CA HIS A 175 9.01 6.75 -5.37
C HIS A 175 9.45 5.82 -6.50
N LEU A 176 8.62 5.65 -7.54
CA LEU A 176 8.90 4.69 -8.62
C LEU A 176 8.70 5.31 -9.98
N THR A 177 9.38 4.75 -10.98
CA THR A 177 8.97 5.02 -12.36
C THR A 177 7.66 4.29 -12.67
N PRO A 178 6.80 4.80 -13.58
CA PRO A 178 5.61 4.06 -13.99
C PRO A 178 5.93 2.67 -14.55
N MET A 179 7.05 2.53 -15.28
CA MET A 179 7.50 1.25 -15.82
C MET A 179 7.79 0.24 -14.71
N GLU A 180 8.53 0.65 -13.68
CA GLU A 180 8.84 -0.22 -12.54
C GLU A 180 7.59 -0.63 -11.76
N PHE A 181 6.70 0.33 -11.51
CA PHE A 181 5.44 0.08 -10.82
C PHE A 181 4.57 -0.93 -11.57
N PHE A 182 4.25 -0.69 -12.85
CA PHE A 182 3.35 -1.57 -13.61
C PHE A 182 3.94 -2.96 -13.92
N SER A 183 5.26 -3.11 -13.80
CA SER A 183 5.94 -4.42 -13.92
C SER A 183 5.76 -5.30 -12.68
N HIS A 184 5.39 -4.72 -11.54
CA HIS A 184 5.28 -5.42 -10.26
C HIS A 184 3.88 -5.37 -9.65
N ALA A 185 3.10 -4.33 -9.95
CA ALA A 185 1.75 -4.15 -9.45
C ALA A 185 0.75 -5.03 -10.23
N ASP A 186 -0.02 -5.81 -9.47
CA ASP A 186 -1.04 -6.72 -9.99
C ASP A 186 -2.41 -6.50 -9.34
N ALA A 187 -2.61 -5.34 -8.70
CA ALA A 187 -3.89 -4.99 -8.11
C ALA A 187 -4.93 -4.75 -9.22
N ALA A 188 -6.16 -5.20 -8.99
CA ALA A 188 -7.27 -4.98 -9.92
C ALA A 188 -7.70 -3.49 -9.96
N LEU A 189 -7.53 -2.79 -8.84
CA LEU A 189 -7.94 -1.40 -8.66
C LEU A 189 -6.88 -0.65 -7.88
N TYR A 190 -6.71 0.62 -8.22
CA TYR A 190 -5.75 1.55 -7.63
C TYR A 190 -6.47 2.78 -7.12
N TRP A 191 -5.93 3.41 -6.09
CA TRP A 191 -6.37 4.74 -5.65
C TRP A 191 -5.39 5.78 -6.16
N ILE A 192 -5.90 6.81 -6.83
CA ILE A 192 -5.09 7.92 -7.33
C ILE A 192 -5.57 9.24 -6.75
N ASP A 193 -4.62 10.11 -6.41
CA ASP A 193 -4.84 11.55 -6.36
C ASP A 193 -4.63 12.10 -7.78
N PRO A 194 -5.68 12.57 -8.47
CA PRO A 194 -5.55 13.04 -9.85
C PRO A 194 -4.69 14.31 -9.98
N LYS A 195 -4.36 14.98 -8.87
CA LYS A 195 -3.47 16.16 -8.91
C LYS A 195 -2.03 15.71 -9.19
N VAL A 196 -1.46 16.25 -10.26
CA VAL A 196 -0.07 16.03 -10.63
C VAL A 196 0.82 17.07 -9.94
N LYS A 197 1.89 16.61 -9.31
CA LYS A 197 2.94 17.47 -8.75
C LYS A 197 3.92 17.87 -9.85
N ALA A 198 4.37 19.11 -9.79
CA ALA A 198 5.45 19.65 -10.61
C ALA A 198 6.74 19.73 -9.81
#